data_AF-A0A0J9X4Z9-F1
#
_entry.id   AF-A0A0J9X4Z9-F1
#
_cell.length_a   1.000
_cell.length_b   1.000
_cell.length_c   1.000
_cell.angle_alpha   90.00
_cell.angle_beta   90.00
_cell.angle_gamma   90.00
#
_symmetry.space_group_name_H-M   'P 1'
#
loop_
_entity.id
_entity.type
_entity.pdbx_description
1 polymer ?
#
loop_
_entity_poly.entity_id
_entity_poly.type
_entity_poly.pdbx_seq_one_letter_code
_entity_poly.pdbx_strand_id
1 'polypeptide(L)'
;MADLITSYYCVCSQLVLTIAPPITALPRLKTSPFKSRVISHADCVYSLTCARDTFPTILKRDDGIEEYHYVHRCQRCQLPVAYDLEETPSSFTFLYDESCNTKG
;
A
#
# COMPACT_ATOMS: atom_id res chain seq x y z
N MET A 1 -7.66 10.47 23.45
CA MET A 1 -6.42 10.84 22.73
C MET A 1 -6.84 11.18 21.33
N ALA A 2 -6.53 12.37 20.81
CA ALA A 2 -6.87 12.71 19.43
C ALA A 2 -6.05 11.82 18.50
N ASP A 3 -6.70 10.91 17.77
CA ASP A 3 -6.03 10.13 16.73
C ASP A 3 -5.55 11.09 15.66
N LEU A 4 -4.23 11.28 15.60
CA LEU A 4 -3.61 12.19 14.66
C LEU A 4 -3.54 11.50 13.30
N ILE A 5 -4.52 11.77 12.43
CA ILE A 5 -4.52 11.23 11.07
C ILE A 5 -3.33 11.85 10.31
N THR A 6 -2.48 10.99 9.76
CA THR A 6 -1.28 11.39 9.02
C THR A 6 -1.49 11.24 7.51
N SER A 7 -1.13 12.27 6.75
CA SER A 7 -1.19 12.28 5.29
C SER A 7 0.18 11.99 4.67
N TYR A 8 0.18 11.17 3.63
CA TYR A 8 1.37 10.77 2.88
C TYR A 8 1.19 11.09 1.41
N TYR A 9 2.26 11.60 0.83
CA TYR A 9 2.34 12.10 -0.53
C TYR A 9 3.30 11.25 -1.35
N CYS A 10 2.97 11.11 -2.63
CA CYS A 10 3.88 10.59 -3.63
C CYS A 10 5.02 11.60 -3.88
N VAL A 11 6.11 11.14 -4.48
CA VAL A 11 7.24 11.99 -4.91
C VAL A 11 6.85 13.11 -5.89
N CYS A 12 5.68 13.00 -6.53
CA CYS A 12 5.09 14.04 -7.38
C CYS A 12 4.14 15.00 -6.64
N SER A 13 4.19 15.01 -5.30
CA SER A 13 3.35 15.79 -4.37
C SER A 13 1.85 15.49 -4.44
N GLN A 14 1.44 14.39 -5.05
CA GLN A 14 0.04 13.93 -5.01
C GLN A 14 -0.23 13.24 -3.67
N LEU A 15 -1.33 13.59 -2.98
CA LEU A 15 -1.80 12.83 -1.82
C LEU A 15 -2.14 11.41 -2.26
N VAL A 16 -1.61 10.39 -1.58
CA VAL A 16 -1.82 8.97 -1.93
C VAL A 16 -2.37 8.11 -0.79
N LEU A 17 -2.08 8.46 0.46
CA LEU A 17 -2.55 7.73 1.64
C LEU A 17 -2.83 8.70 2.79
N THR A 18 -3.93 8.47 3.48
CA THR A 18 -4.24 9.11 4.76
C THR A 18 -4.53 8.00 5.76
N ILE A 19 -3.90 7.99 6.93
CA ILE A 19 -3.98 6.86 7.87
C ILE A 19 -3.83 7.31 9.32
N ALA A 20 -4.58 6.68 10.24
CA ALA A 20 -4.53 7.02 11.67
C ALA A 20 -3.17 6.66 12.32
N PRO A 21 -2.70 5.40 12.32
CA PRO A 21 -1.35 5.10 12.75
C PRO A 21 -0.32 5.59 11.71
N PRO A 22 0.85 6.11 12.14
CA PRO A 22 1.92 6.41 11.19
C PRO A 22 2.39 5.13 10.51
N ILE A 23 2.81 5.22 9.24
CA ILE A 23 3.28 4.07 8.44
C ILE A 23 4.40 3.32 9.18
N THR A 24 5.24 4.02 9.95
CA THR A 24 6.31 3.41 10.73
C THR A 24 5.83 2.42 11.78
N ALA A 25 4.63 2.62 12.34
CA ALA A 25 3.99 1.74 13.32
C ALA A 25 3.27 0.54 12.69
N LEU A 26 3.08 0.52 11.37
CA LEU A 26 2.46 -0.60 10.69
C LEU A 26 3.36 -1.85 10.72
N PRO A 27 2.77 -3.05 10.89
CA PRO A 27 3.50 -4.31 10.78
C PRO A 27 4.22 -4.42 9.44
N ARG A 28 5.45 -4.93 9.46
CA ARG A 28 6.23 -5.24 8.26
C ARG A 28 6.13 -6.72 7.94
N LEU A 29 5.82 -7.05 6.69
CA LEU A 29 5.81 -8.42 6.21
C LEU A 29 7.26 -8.87 5.94
N LYS A 30 7.80 -9.72 6.81
CA LYS A 30 9.20 -10.20 6.73
C LYS A 30 9.46 -11.13 5.55
N THR A 31 8.41 -11.79 5.04
CA THR A 31 8.48 -12.86 4.04
C THR A 31 8.22 -12.38 2.61
N SER A 32 7.90 -11.10 2.42
CA SER A 32 7.68 -10.51 1.09
C SER A 32 8.99 -9.92 0.56
N PRO A 33 9.32 -10.14 -0.73
CA PRO A 33 10.51 -9.55 -1.35
C PRO A 33 10.51 -8.01 -1.31
N PHE A 34 9.33 -7.39 -1.22
CA PHE A 34 9.17 -5.94 -1.24
C PHE A 34 9.20 -5.28 0.15
N LYS A 35 9.40 -6.07 1.23
CA LYS A 35 9.40 -5.59 2.64
C LYS A 35 8.18 -4.74 2.99
N SER A 36 7.04 -5.06 2.39
CA SER A 36 5.80 -4.30 2.44
C SER A 36 5.30 -4.13 3.87
N ARG A 37 4.59 -3.02 4.12
CA ARG A 37 3.87 -2.79 5.37
C ARG A 37 2.41 -3.17 5.21
N VAL A 38 1.82 -3.70 6.27
CA VAL A 38 0.46 -4.26 6.22
C VAL A 38 -0.53 -3.30 6.86
N ILE A 39 -1.59 -2.98 6.13
CA ILE A 39 -2.77 -2.28 6.65
C ILE A 39 -3.89 -3.32 6.81
N SER A 40 -4.35 -3.55 8.04
CA SER A 40 -5.56 -4.32 8.31
C SER A 40 -6.79 -3.41 8.14
N HIS A 41 -7.75 -3.81 7.32
CA HIS A 41 -8.99 -3.04 7.13
C HIS A 41 -9.90 -3.08 8.37
N ALA A 42 -9.75 -4.09 9.22
CA ALA A 42 -10.52 -4.22 10.46
C ALA A 42 -9.99 -3.33 11.59
N ASP A 43 -8.67 -3.11 11.62
CA ASP A 43 -8.00 -2.47 12.76
C ASP A 43 -7.51 -1.05 12.46
N CYS A 44 -7.64 -0.60 11.20
CA CYS A 44 -7.03 0.65 10.75
C CYS A 44 -8.00 1.51 9.96
N VAL A 45 -8.19 2.76 10.41
CA VAL A 45 -8.87 3.80 9.63
C VAL A 45 -7.87 4.43 8.68
N TYR A 46 -8.10 4.25 7.37
CA TYR A 46 -7.25 4.78 6.33
C TYR A 46 -8.04 5.09 5.04
N SER A 47 -7.43 5.83 4.13
CA SER A 47 -7.94 6.12 2.79
C SER A 47 -6.79 6.14 1.80
N LEU A 48 -6.92 5.38 0.71
CA LEU A 48 -6.04 5.45 -0.45
C LEU A 48 -6.74 6.21 -1.58
N THR A 49 -6.06 7.18 -2.18
CA THR A 49 -6.55 7.94 -3.35
C THR A 49 -5.96 7.41 -4.67
N CYS A 50 -5.11 6.39 -4.58
CA CYS A 50 -4.51 5.71 -5.72
C CYS A 50 -5.57 5.02 -6.59
N ALA A 51 -5.28 4.87 -7.88
CA ALA A 51 -6.07 4.01 -8.77
C ALA A 51 -5.56 2.56 -8.67
N ARG A 52 -6.46 1.60 -8.46
CA ARG A 52 -6.12 0.18 -8.47
C ARG A 52 -6.15 -0.39 -9.89
N ASP A 53 -5.13 -1.15 -10.25
CA ASP A 53 -5.09 -1.88 -11.51
C ASP A 53 -6.26 -2.89 -11.57
N THR A 54 -6.88 -3.01 -12.75
CA THR A 54 -7.97 -3.98 -12.98
C THR A 54 -7.43 -5.41 -13.05
N PHE A 55 -6.26 -5.59 -13.63
CA PHE A 55 -5.61 -6.89 -13.77
C PHE A 55 -4.37 -6.97 -12.88
N PRO A 56 -4.13 -8.12 -12.22
CA PRO A 56 -3.00 -8.25 -11.34
C PRO A 56 -1.69 -8.32 -12.13
N THR A 57 -0.63 -7.78 -11.54
CA THR A 57 0.73 -8.13 -11.92
C THR A 57 1.07 -9.48 -11.31
N ILE A 58 1.41 -10.47 -12.13
CA ILE A 58 1.78 -11.81 -11.67
C ILE A 58 3.28 -11.84 -11.38
N LEU A 59 3.64 -12.14 -10.14
CA LEU A 59 5.01 -12.28 -9.69
C LEU A 59 5.32 -13.74 -9.43
N LYS A 60 6.34 -14.26 -10.12
CA LYS A 60 6.85 -15.61 -9.89
C LYS A 60 7.98 -15.55 -8.87
N ARG A 61 7.76 -16.17 -7.72
CA ARG A 61 8.78 -16.34 -6.68
C ARG A 61 9.73 -17.48 -7.05
N ASP A 62 10.92 -17.47 -6.46
CA ASP A 62 11.97 -18.49 -6.69
C ASP A 62 11.54 -19.90 -6.25
N ASP A 63 10.56 -19.99 -5.34
CA ASP A 63 9.94 -21.24 -4.87
C ASP A 63 8.84 -21.78 -5.82
N GLY A 64 8.60 -21.09 -6.95
CA GLY A 64 7.60 -21.46 -7.95
C GLY A 64 6.18 -21.00 -7.62
N ILE A 65 5.97 -20.29 -6.50
CA ILE A 65 4.67 -19.73 -6.12
C ILE A 65 4.42 -18.44 -6.91
N GLU A 66 3.21 -18.30 -7.45
CA GLU A 66 2.75 -17.08 -8.10
C GLU A 66 2.01 -16.18 -7.08
N GLU A 67 2.42 -14.93 -6.97
CA GLU A 67 1.70 -13.88 -6.24
C GLU A 67 1.01 -12.94 -7.24
N TYR A 68 -0.26 -12.65 -7.00
CA TYR A 68 -1.07 -11.77 -7.84
C TYR A 68 -1.20 -10.41 -7.16
N HIS A 69 -0.60 -9.37 -7.75
CA HIS A 69 -0.58 -8.03 -7.16
C HIS A 69 -1.52 -7.10 -7.92
N TYR A 70 -2.65 -6.74 -7.30
CA TYR A 70 -3.55 -5.69 -7.78
C TYR A 70 -3.00 -4.34 -7.30
N VAL A 71 -2.15 -3.73 -8.13
CA VAL A 71 -1.34 -2.57 -7.72
C VAL A 71 -2.17 -1.30 -7.65
N HIS A 72 -2.04 -0.57 -6.55
CA HIS A 72 -2.53 0.80 -6.37
C HIS A 72 -1.46 1.78 -6.80
N ARG A 73 -1.76 2.59 -7.82
CA ARG A 73 -0.83 3.56 -8.42
C ARG A 73 -1.24 5.00 -8.16
N CYS A 74 -0.25 5.86 -8.00
CA CYS A 74 -0.47 7.29 -7.98
C CYS A 74 -1.13 7.74 -9.29
N GLN A 75 -2.29 8.41 -9.20
CA GLN A 75 -3.04 8.82 -10.39
C GLN A 75 -2.29 9.83 -11.29
N ARG A 76 -1.29 10.54 -10.74
CA ARG A 76 -0.52 11.55 -11.48
C ARG A 76 0.69 10.96 -12.19
N CYS A 77 1.57 10.26 -11.48
CA CYS A 77 2.85 9.77 -12.03
C CYS A 77 2.90 8.24 -12.23
N GLN A 78 1.82 7.53 -11.89
CA GLN A 78 1.69 6.08 -12.03
C GLN A 78 2.66 5.25 -11.16
N LEU A 79 3.36 5.89 -10.21
CA LEU A 79 4.21 5.20 -9.24
C LEU A 79 3.38 4.19 -8.41
N PRO A 80 3.81 2.93 -8.30
CA PRO A 80 3.22 1.95 -7.39
C PRO A 80 3.33 2.41 -5.93
N VAL A 81 2.21 2.40 -5.20
CA VAL A 81 2.14 2.80 -3.78
C VAL A 81 1.76 1.63 -2.89
N ALA A 82 0.78 0.83 -3.32
CA ALA A 82 0.32 -0.33 -2.57
C ALA A 82 -0.08 -1.45 -3.52
N TYR A 83 -0.46 -2.59 -2.97
CA TYR A 83 -1.11 -3.67 -3.71
C TYR A 83 -2.03 -4.47 -2.79
N ASP A 84 -3.05 -5.07 -3.39
CA ASP A 84 -3.85 -6.13 -2.79
C ASP A 84 -3.46 -7.47 -3.42
N LEU A 85 -3.66 -8.57 -2.69
CA LEU A 85 -3.38 -9.93 -3.18
C LEU A 85 -4.61 -10.60 -3.83
N GLU A 86 -5.77 -9.99 -3.70
CA GLU A 86 -7.05 -10.51 -4.18
C GLU A 86 -7.75 -9.46 -5.05
N GLU A 87 -8.54 -9.93 -6.02
CA GLU A 87 -9.36 -9.06 -6.85
C GLU A 87 -10.49 -8.41 -6.05
N THR A 88 -11.09 -9.21 -5.17
CA THR A 88 -12.11 -8.79 -4.23
C THR A 88 -11.51 -7.94 -3.11
N PRO A 89 -12.32 -7.13 -2.40
CA PRO A 89 -11.84 -6.43 -1.22
C PRO A 89 -11.20 -7.42 -0.24
N SER A 90 -9.88 -7.38 -0.14
CA SER A 90 -9.11 -8.21 0.79
C SER A 90 -9.22 -7.63 2.19
N SER A 91 -8.93 -8.44 3.22
CA SER A 91 -8.86 -7.93 4.60
C SER A 91 -7.63 -7.04 4.84
N PHE A 92 -6.66 -7.08 3.92
CA PHE A 92 -5.37 -6.42 4.05
C PHE A 92 -4.98 -5.72 2.76
N THR A 93 -4.30 -4.58 2.92
CA THR A 93 -3.59 -3.90 1.84
C THR A 93 -2.12 -3.77 2.20
N PHE A 94 -1.25 -3.96 1.21
CA PHE A 94 0.21 -3.98 1.40
C PHE A 94 0.82 -2.71 0.79
N LEU A 95 1.42 -1.86 1.61
CA LEU A 95 2.15 -0.68 1.16
C LEU A 95 3.56 -1.06 0.72
N TYR A 96 3.98 -0.62 -0.46
CA TYR A 96 5.39 -0.67 -0.85
C TYR A 96 6.19 0.27 0.07
N ASP A 97 7.30 -0.22 0.61
CA ASP A 97 8.19 0.60 1.45
C ASP A 97 8.73 1.78 0.62
N GLU A 98 8.91 2.94 1.25
CA GLU A 98 9.45 4.18 0.62
C GLU A 98 8.65 4.75 -0.57
N SER A 99 7.47 4.20 -0.90
CA SER A 99 6.64 4.67 -2.02
C SER A 99 5.91 6.00 -1.77
N CYS A 100 5.82 6.41 -0.51
CA CYS A 100 5.19 7.65 -0.08
C CYS A 100 5.88 8.21 1.17
N ASN A 101 5.83 9.54 1.31
CA ASN A 101 6.50 10.28 2.38
C ASN A 101 5.57 11.35 2.96
N THR A 102 5.84 11.79 4.18
CA THR A 102 5.07 12.87 4.83
C THR A 102 5.40 14.27 4.29
N LYS A 103 6.46 14.39 3.47
CA LYS A 103 6.85 15.65 2.82
C LYS A 103 6.14 15.76 1.46
N GLY A 104 5.00 16.43 1.44
CA GLY A 104 4.41 17.04 0.25
C GLY A 104 5.03 18.40 -0.02
#